data_AF-A0A9D8Q9K9-F1
#
_entry.id   AF-A0A9D8Q9K9-F1
#
_cell.length_a   1.000
_cell.length_b   1.000
_cell.length_c   1.000
_cell.angle_alpha   90.00
_cell.angle_beta   90.00
_cell.angle_gamma   90.00
#
_symmetry.space_group_name_H-M   'P 1'
#
loop_
_entity.id
_entity.type
_entity.pdbx_description
1 polymer ?
#
loop_
_entity_poly.entity_id
_entity_poly.type
_entity_poly.pdbx_seq_one_letter_code
_entity_poly.pdbx_strand_id
1 'polypeptide(L)'
;MNGHDPETVRKNGEVLMHKLGILTASLAAMLSFGGVTIEARAQAPAMKKITFLTNYVYNGRHAPFFVGRDKGFYKEAGFDIDIAPATGSGFVIAAVDG
;
A
#
# COMPACT_ATOMS: atom_id res chain seq x y z
N MET A 1 -42.48 28.75 -24.91
CA MET A 1 -41.51 29.79 -25.32
C MET A 1 -40.29 29.68 -24.41
N ASN A 2 -39.38 28.75 -24.72
CA ASN A 2 -38.15 28.58 -23.94
C ASN A 2 -37.17 29.66 -24.39
N GLY A 3 -37.04 30.72 -23.59
CA GLY A 3 -36.06 31.77 -23.77
C GLY A 3 -34.66 31.21 -23.59
N HIS A 4 -34.08 30.72 -24.68
CA HIS A 4 -32.63 30.55 -24.79
C HIS A 4 -32.03 31.94 -24.89
N ASP A 5 -31.81 32.55 -23.73
CA ASP A 5 -31.13 33.85 -23.62
C ASP A 5 -29.66 33.68 -24.05
N PRO A 6 -29.26 34.27 -25.19
CA PRO A 6 -27.91 34.12 -25.73
C PRO A 6 -26.83 34.76 -24.86
N GLU A 7 -27.20 35.71 -23.99
CA GLU A 7 -26.30 36.31 -23.00
C GLU A 7 -25.89 35.31 -21.92
N THR A 8 -26.85 34.51 -21.44
CA THR A 8 -26.60 33.49 -20.42
C THR A 8 -25.62 32.41 -20.91
N VAL A 9 -25.72 32.00 -22.17
CA VAL A 9 -24.80 31.00 -22.78
C VAL A 9 -23.39 31.59 -22.96
N ARG A 10 -23.27 32.84 -23.40
CA ARG A 10 -21.99 33.54 -23.52
C ARG A 10 -21.28 33.69 -22.17
N LYS A 11 -22.02 34.11 -21.14
CA LYS A 11 -21.49 34.31 -19.78
C LYS A 11 -21.00 32.99 -19.16
N ASN A 12 -21.70 31.89 -19.39
CA ASN A 12 -21.29 30.56 -18.93
C ASN A 12 -20.05 30.04 -19.67
N GLY A 13 -19.92 30.33 -20.97
CA GLY A 13 -18.73 30.01 -21.76
C GLY A 13 -17.48 30.78 -21.32
N GLU A 14 -17.62 32.08 -21.03
CA GLU A 14 -16.52 32.89 -20.50
C GLU A 14 -16.08 32.45 -19.09
N VAL A 15 -17.03 32.07 -18.22
CA VAL A 15 -16.72 31.55 -16.88
C VAL A 15 -16.05 30.18 -16.95
N LEU A 16 -16.47 29.31 -17.87
CA LEU A 16 -15.85 27.99 -18.07
C LEU A 16 -14.41 28.14 -18.58
N MET A 17 -14.16 29.04 -19.54
CA MET A 17 -12.81 29.31 -20.05
C MET A 17 -11.91 30.03 -19.04
N HIS A 18 -12.46 30.91 -18.19
CA HIS A 18 -11.70 31.49 -17.08
C HIS A 18 -11.32 30.45 -16.02
N LYS A 19 -12.24 29.53 -15.67
CA LYS A 19 -11.96 28.44 -14.72
C LYS A 19 -10.97 27.41 -15.28
N LEU A 20 -11.03 27.16 -16.60
CA LEU A 20 -10.11 26.25 -17.28
C LEU A 20 -8.72 26.87 -17.49
N GLY A 21 -8.64 28.18 -17.74
CA GLY A 21 -7.38 28.92 -17.83
C GLY A 21 -6.68 29.11 -16.48
N ILE A 22 -7.43 29.26 -15.39
CA ILE A 22 -6.84 29.32 -14.03
C ILE A 22 -6.34 27.95 -13.58
N LEU A 23 -6.99 26.85 -14.00
CA LEU A 23 -6.51 25.49 -13.69
C LEU A 23 -5.18 25.13 -14.39
N THR A 24 -4.92 25.66 -15.59
CA THR A 24 -3.67 25.39 -16.32
C THR A 24 -2.56 26.39 -16.02
N ALA A 25 -2.88 27.65 -15.71
CA ALA A 25 -1.89 28.67 -15.36
C ALA A 25 -1.34 28.56 -13.92
N SER A 26 -2.04 27.86 -13.02
CA SER A 26 -1.54 27.63 -11.65
C SER A 26 -0.40 26.62 -11.57
N LEU A 27 -0.18 25.80 -12.62
CA LEU A 27 0.85 24.77 -12.61
C LEU A 27 2.23 25.29 -13.08
N ALA A 28 2.29 26.44 -13.76
CA ALA A 28 3.53 26.97 -14.33
C ALA A 28 4.26 28.01 -13.45
N ALA A 29 3.60 28.57 -12.42
CA ALA A 29 4.14 29.66 -11.60
C ALA A 29 4.67 29.24 -10.21
N MET A 30 4.78 27.94 -9.92
CA MET A 30 5.33 27.42 -8.64
C MET A 30 6.66 26.67 -8.83
N LEU A 31 7.46 27.03 -9.82
CA LEU A 31 8.80 26.45 -10.04
C LEU A 31 9.93 27.20 -9.33
N SER A 32 9.64 28.30 -8.63
CA SER A 32 10.68 29.18 -8.04
C SER A 32 10.57 29.42 -6.54
N PHE A 33 9.67 28.74 -5.81
CA PHE A 33 9.69 28.76 -4.34
C PHE A 33 9.23 27.39 -3.78
N GLY A 34 10.19 26.55 -3.41
CA GLY A 34 10.01 25.36 -2.57
C GLY A 34 8.85 24.44 -2.94
N GLY A 35 9.05 23.60 -3.96
CA GLY A 35 8.08 22.58 -4.34
C GLY A 35 7.71 21.70 -3.14
N VAL A 36 6.50 21.86 -2.62
CA VAL A 36 5.89 20.87 -1.73
C VAL A 36 5.53 19.68 -2.60
N THR A 37 6.40 18.67 -2.60
CA THR A 37 6.09 17.35 -3.14
C THR A 37 4.99 16.74 -2.28
N ILE A 38 3.78 16.64 -2.82
CA ILE A 38 2.76 15.76 -2.25
C ILE A 38 3.22 14.33 -2.57
N GLU A 39 4.02 13.76 -1.66
CA GLU A 39 4.33 12.34 -1.69
C GLU A 39 3.04 11.59 -1.38
N ALA A 40 2.42 11.01 -2.41
CA ALA A 40 1.40 10.01 -2.23
C ALA A 40 2.06 8.82 -1.51
N ARG A 41 1.95 8.79 -0.17
CA ARG A 41 2.37 7.63 0.63
C ARG A 41 1.43 6.49 0.29
N ALA A 42 1.82 5.67 -0.68
CA ALA A 42 1.23 4.36 -0.87
C ALA A 42 1.36 3.62 0.47
N GLN A 43 0.25 3.42 1.16
CA GLN A 43 0.21 2.56 2.33
C GLN A 43 0.55 1.15 1.83
N ALA A 44 1.77 0.70 2.11
CA ALA A 44 2.14 -0.67 1.84
C ALA A 44 1.10 -1.60 2.50
N PRO A 45 0.67 -2.67 1.81
CA PRO A 45 -0.26 -3.63 2.40
C PRO A 45 0.26 -4.08 3.77
N ALA A 46 -0.60 -4.06 4.78
CA ALA A 46 -0.20 -4.48 6.12
C ALA A 46 0.23 -5.95 6.07
N MET A 47 1.50 -6.23 6.38
CA MET A 47 2.00 -7.60 6.43
C MET A 47 1.34 -8.35 7.59
N LYS A 48 0.91 -9.57 7.32
CA LYS A 48 0.37 -10.46 8.35
C LYS A 48 1.53 -11.09 9.13
N LYS A 49 1.58 -10.81 10.42
CA LYS A 49 2.54 -11.44 11.34
C LYS A 49 2.16 -12.90 11.60
N ILE A 50 3.13 -13.81 11.52
CA ILE A 50 2.93 -15.25 11.73
C ILE A 50 4.08 -15.79 12.57
N THR A 51 3.76 -16.52 13.64
CA THR A 51 4.72 -17.37 14.34
C THR A 51 4.61 -18.78 13.78
N PHE A 52 5.68 -19.28 13.18
CA PHE A 52 5.78 -20.63 12.64
C PHE A 52 6.56 -21.52 13.62
N LEU A 53 5.85 -22.41 14.30
CA LEU A 53 6.46 -23.43 15.15
C LEU A 53 6.88 -24.64 14.30
N THR A 54 8.14 -25.05 14.41
CA THR A 54 8.57 -26.33 13.84
C THR A 54 7.94 -27.49 14.61
N ASN A 55 7.90 -28.68 14.02
CA ASN A 55 7.34 -29.87 14.67
C ASN A 55 8.21 -30.42 15.83
N TYR A 56 9.47 -30.00 15.92
CA TYR A 56 10.47 -30.40 16.93
C TYR A 56 11.65 -29.41 16.93
N VAL A 57 12.70 -29.68 17.71
CA VAL A 57 13.93 -28.87 17.67
C VAL A 57 14.52 -28.84 16.25
N TYR A 58 15.27 -27.78 15.95
CA TYR A 58 15.80 -27.58 14.61
C TYR A 58 16.67 -28.75 14.13
N ASN A 59 16.45 -29.15 12.89
CA ASN A 59 17.29 -30.09 12.16
C ASN A 59 17.35 -29.72 10.67
N GLY A 60 18.19 -30.43 9.91
CA GLY A 60 18.41 -30.12 8.49
C GLY A 60 17.14 -30.12 7.62
N ARG A 61 16.07 -30.84 8.01
CA ARG A 61 14.81 -30.85 7.27
C ARG A 61 14.07 -29.50 7.33
N HIS A 62 14.40 -28.64 8.28
CA HIS A 62 13.81 -27.31 8.41
C HIS A 62 14.53 -26.24 7.57
N ALA A 63 15.71 -26.56 7.01
CA ALA A 63 16.52 -25.60 6.25
C ALA A 63 15.75 -24.84 5.15
N PRO A 64 14.84 -25.46 4.37
CA PRO A 64 14.08 -24.74 3.34
C PRO A 64 13.25 -23.57 3.88
N PHE A 65 12.72 -23.65 5.10
CA PHE A 65 11.91 -22.58 5.69
C PHE A 65 12.74 -21.33 6.00
N PHE A 66 13.95 -21.53 6.53
CA PHE A 66 14.89 -20.43 6.77
C PHE A 66 15.37 -19.82 5.46
N VAL A 67 15.69 -20.64 4.47
CA VAL A 67 16.08 -20.15 3.13
C VAL A 67 14.95 -19.32 2.51
N GLY A 68 13.69 -19.75 2.62
CA GLY A 68 12.54 -18.99 2.11
C GLY A 68 12.37 -17.63 2.82
N ARG A 69 12.64 -17.57 4.12
CA ARG A 69 12.65 -16.33 4.91
C ARG A 69 13.75 -15.40 4.46
N ASP A 70 14.96 -15.91 4.37
CA ASP A 70 16.15 -15.12 4.06
C ASP A 70 16.12 -14.64 2.60
N LYS A 71 15.48 -15.40 1.69
CA LYS A 71 15.20 -14.98 0.31
C LYS A 71 14.00 -14.05 0.15
N GLY A 72 13.21 -13.83 1.20
CA GLY A 72 12.09 -12.88 1.17
C GLY A 72 10.77 -13.42 0.64
N PHE A 73 10.65 -14.72 0.33
CA PHE A 73 9.43 -15.31 -0.27
C PHE A 73 8.17 -15.06 0.58
N TYR A 74 8.30 -15.09 1.91
CA TYR A 74 7.18 -14.80 2.80
C TYR A 74 6.78 -13.32 2.77
N LYS A 75 7.76 -12.41 2.71
CA LYS A 75 7.51 -10.96 2.62
C LYS A 75 6.83 -10.60 1.29
N GLU A 76 7.27 -11.21 0.19
CA GLU A 76 6.64 -11.07 -1.13
C GLU A 76 5.19 -11.56 -1.13
N ALA A 77 4.89 -12.60 -0.34
CA ALA A 77 3.53 -13.09 -0.11
C ALA A 77 2.74 -12.30 0.94
N GLY A 78 3.29 -11.22 1.51
CA GLY A 78 2.64 -10.37 2.50
C GLY A 78 2.68 -10.89 3.94
N PHE A 79 3.62 -11.78 4.26
CA PHE A 79 3.81 -12.36 5.59
C PHE A 79 5.12 -11.92 6.25
N ASP A 80 5.02 -11.57 7.52
CA ASP A 80 6.16 -11.34 8.41
C ASP A 80 6.28 -12.53 9.36
N ILE A 81 7.20 -13.46 9.06
CA ILE A 81 7.29 -14.74 9.75
C ILE A 81 8.39 -14.77 10.81
N ASP A 82 8.09 -15.32 11.97
CA ASP A 82 9.06 -15.72 12.99
C ASP A 82 9.10 -17.25 13.13
N ILE A 83 10.27 -17.86 12.96
CA ILE A 83 10.42 -19.32 12.97
C ILE A 83 10.97 -19.74 14.33
N ALA A 84 10.14 -20.35 15.16
CA ALA A 84 10.50 -20.77 16.51
C ALA A 84 10.58 -22.31 16.62
N PRO A 85 11.50 -22.85 17.43
CA PRO A 85 11.59 -24.29 17.62
C PRO A 85 10.49 -24.76 18.58
N ALA A 86 9.92 -25.95 18.34
CA ALA A 86 9.07 -26.62 19.34
C ALA A 86 9.79 -27.77 20.04
N THR A 87 9.21 -28.23 21.14
CA THR A 87 9.70 -29.38 21.91
C THR A 87 8.99 -30.70 21.56
N GLY A 88 8.12 -30.69 20.55
CA GLY A 88 7.39 -31.87 20.07
C GLY A 88 6.02 -31.52 19.49
N SER A 89 5.46 -32.42 18.69
CA SER A 89 4.15 -32.20 18.04
C SER A 89 3.00 -32.05 19.03
N GLY A 90 3.04 -32.74 20.18
CA GLY A 90 2.02 -32.57 21.23
C GLY A 90 1.95 -31.13 21.76
N PHE A 91 3.10 -30.48 21.94
CA PHE A 91 3.14 -29.06 22.28
C PHE A 91 2.61 -28.18 21.15
N VAL A 92 2.97 -28.47 19.90
CA VAL A 92 2.52 -27.68 18.74
C VAL A 92 0.99 -27.71 18.59
N ILE A 93 0.36 -28.87 18.80
CA ILE A 93 -1.11 -28.98 18.79
C ILE A 93 -1.72 -28.12 19.89
N ALA A 94 -1.22 -28.24 21.12
CA ALA A 94 -1.73 -27.41 22.22
C ALA A 94 -1.52 -25.89 21.99
N ALA A 95 -0.43 -25.50 21.32
CA ALA A 95 -0.11 -24.11 21.03
C ALA A 95 -0.94 -23.48 19.90
N VAL A 96 -1.54 -24.29 19.01
CA VAL A 96 -2.41 -23.79 17.92
C VAL A 96 -3.88 -23.77 18.31
N ASP A 97 -4.31 -24.69 19.18
CA ASP A 97 -5.70 -24.78 19.66
C ASP A 97 -5.99 -23.90 20.89
N GLY A 98 -4.95 -23.30 21.49
CA GLY A 98 -5.02 -22.46 22.69
C GLY A 98 -5.27 -20.98 22.45
#